data_AF-A0A937GTX2-F1
#
_entry.id   AF-A0A937GTX2-F1
#
_cell.length_a   1.000
_cell.length_b   1.000
_cell.length_c   1.000
_cell.angle_alpha   90.00
_cell.angle_beta   90.00
_cell.angle_gamma   90.00
#
_symmetry.space_group_name_H-M   'P 1'
#
loop_
_entity.id
_entity.type
_entity.pdbx_description
1 polymer ?
#
loop_
_entity_poly.entity_id
_entity_poly.type
_entity_poly.pdbx_seq_one_letter_code
_entity_poly.pdbx_strand_id
1 'polypeptide(L)'
;DGAKEAARQVGLTMLSTLVTYLDPSIRITKVVKVLGMINSTPDFNEHTYAVNGFSELLAEVFGAESGIGARSAVGMMLPQNITAEVEAIFEIER
;
A
#
# COMPACT_ATOMS: atom_id res chain seq x y z
N ASP A 1 14.76 -0.14 6.97
CA ASP A 1 14.57 0.85 5.88
C ASP A 1 14.28 0.26 4.50
N GLY A 2 15.05 -0.70 3.98
CA GLY A 2 14.81 -1.26 2.63
C GLY A 2 13.40 -1.80 2.38
N ALA A 3 12.80 -2.51 3.35
CA ALA A 3 11.42 -3.00 3.24
C ALA A 3 10.38 -1.87 3.25
N LYS A 4 10.64 -0.79 3.98
CA LYS A 4 9.77 0.40 4.02
C LYS A 4 9.77 1.12 2.67
N GLU A 5 10.95 1.30 2.09
CA GLU A 5 11.08 1.89 0.76
C GLU A 5 10.43 1.00 -0.31
N ALA A 6 10.62 -0.33 -0.24
CA ALA A 6 9.96 -1.27 -1.15
C ALA A 6 8.43 -1.15 -1.09
N ALA A 7 7.84 -1.05 0.11
CA ALA A 7 6.40 -0.84 0.25
C ALA A 7 5.94 0.51 -0.32
N ARG A 8 6.75 1.57 -0.17
CA ARG A 8 6.48 2.87 -0.81
C ARG A 8 6.47 2.76 -2.34
N GLN A 9 7.44 2.04 -2.91
CA GLN A 9 7.51 1.80 -4.36
C GLN A 9 6.28 1.03 -4.88
N VAL A 10 5.81 0.02 -4.14
CA VAL A 10 4.55 -0.68 -4.47
C VAL A 10 3.38 0.30 -4.53
N GLY A 11 3.31 1.26 -3.61
CA GLY A 11 2.29 2.30 -3.60
C GLY A 11 2.38 3.23 -4.81
N LEU A 12 3.58 3.66 -5.20
CA LEU A 12 3.78 4.47 -6.41
C LEU A 12 3.38 3.71 -7.68
N THR A 13 3.74 2.43 -7.78
CA THR A 13 3.31 1.57 -8.89
C THR A 13 1.78 1.45 -8.95
N MET A 14 1.14 1.21 -7.80
CA MET A 14 -0.33 1.13 -7.71
C MET A 14 -1.00 2.44 -8.15
N LEU A 15 -0.53 3.58 -7.66
CA LEU A 15 -1.04 4.89 -8.06
C LEU A 15 -0.83 5.15 -9.56
N SER A 16 0.32 4.77 -10.12
CA SER A 16 0.58 4.86 -11.56
C SER A 16 -0.43 4.03 -12.36
N THR A 17 -0.73 2.80 -11.92
CA THR A 17 -1.75 1.95 -12.58
C THR A 17 -3.13 2.60 -12.50
N LEU A 18 -3.52 3.12 -11.34
CA LEU A 18 -4.81 3.81 -11.17
C LEU A 18 -4.93 5.02 -12.08
N VAL A 19 -3.92 5.90 -12.13
CA VAL A 19 -3.91 7.06 -13.03
C VAL A 19 -3.96 6.67 -14.50
N THR A 20 -3.33 5.56 -14.88
CA THR A 20 -3.23 5.13 -16.28
C THR A 20 -4.52 4.50 -16.80
N TYR A 21 -5.21 3.72 -15.96
CA TYR A 21 -6.28 2.83 -16.41
C TYR A 21 -7.66 3.11 -15.82
N LEU A 22 -7.77 3.96 -14.79
CA LEU A 22 -9.07 4.31 -14.22
C LEU A 22 -9.81 5.27 -15.16
N ASP A 23 -11.13 5.07 -15.29
CA ASP A 23 -11.98 5.98 -16.05
C ASP A 23 -11.87 7.42 -15.51
N PRO A 24 -11.66 8.45 -16.36
CA PRO A 24 -11.52 9.84 -15.92
C PRO A 24 -12.74 10.44 -15.21
N SER A 25 -13.91 9.80 -15.26
CA SER A 25 -15.10 10.19 -14.48
C SER A 25 -15.06 9.67 -13.05
N ILE A 26 -14.31 8.60 -12.77
CA ILE A 26 -14.22 8.03 -11.43
C ILE A 26 -13.23 8.84 -10.59
N ARG A 27 -13.61 9.13 -9.33
CA ARG A 27 -12.72 9.75 -8.34
C ARG A 27 -12.52 8.79 -7.18
N ILE A 28 -11.27 8.60 -6.76
CA ILE A 28 -10.96 7.91 -5.50
C ILE A 28 -11.11 8.93 -4.38
N THR A 29 -11.99 8.64 -3.42
CA THR A 29 -12.34 9.55 -2.32
C THR A 29 -11.62 9.17 -1.03
N LYS A 30 -11.36 7.88 -0.81
CA LYS A 30 -10.78 7.38 0.44
C LYS A 30 -10.09 6.02 0.29
N VAL A 31 -9.04 5.80 1.07
CA VAL A 31 -8.44 4.49 1.32
C VAL A 31 -9.24 3.77 2.39
N VAL A 32 -9.88 2.67 2.03
CA VAL A 32 -10.74 1.92 2.96
C VAL A 32 -9.93 0.90 3.74
N LYS A 33 -9.10 0.10 3.04
CA LYS A 33 -8.33 -0.99 3.65
C LYS A 33 -7.01 -1.20 2.91
N VAL A 34 -5.97 -1.54 3.67
CA VAL A 34 -4.65 -1.95 3.17
C VAL A 34 -4.26 -3.30 3.80
N LEU A 35 -3.82 -4.25 2.98
CA LEU A 35 -3.12 -5.45 3.42
C LEU A 35 -1.71 -5.41 2.85
N GLY A 36 -0.73 -5.19 3.72
CA GLY A 36 0.68 -5.26 3.37
C GLY A 36 1.26 -6.63 3.74
N MET A 37 1.92 -7.25 2.77
CA MET A 37 2.58 -8.54 2.90
C MET A 37 4.07 -8.32 2.68
N ILE A 38 4.88 -8.65 3.66
CA ILE A 38 6.34 -8.48 3.59
C ILE A 38 6.97 -9.85 3.53
N ASN A 39 7.85 -10.04 2.54
CA ASN A 39 8.67 -11.24 2.47
C ASN A 39 9.77 -11.15 3.51
N SER A 40 9.60 -11.93 4.58
CA SER A 40 10.44 -11.84 5.76
C SER A 40 10.74 -13.21 6.32
N THR A 41 11.86 -13.30 7.04
CA THR A 41 12.17 -14.44 7.89
C THR A 41 11.25 -14.45 9.13
N PRO A 42 11.15 -15.59 9.85
CA PRO A 42 10.31 -15.69 11.05
C PRO A 42 10.73 -14.77 12.22
N ASP A 43 11.97 -14.31 12.24
CA ASP A 43 12.54 -13.43 13.28
C ASP A 43 12.33 -11.93 13.01
N PHE A 44 11.88 -11.57 11.81
CA PHE A 44 11.54 -10.18 11.49
C PHE A 44 10.22 -9.80 12.16
N ASN A 45 10.17 -8.68 12.89
CA ASN A 45 8.99 -8.23 13.64
C ASN A 45 8.55 -6.79 13.28
N GLU A 46 9.11 -6.21 12.22
CA GLU A 46 8.88 -4.81 11.84
C GLU A 46 7.92 -4.67 10.64
N HIS A 47 6.99 -5.61 10.44
CA HIS A 47 6.05 -5.59 9.30
C HIS A 47 5.22 -4.32 9.27
N THR A 48 4.75 -3.85 10.43
CA THR A 48 3.97 -2.61 10.54
C THR A 48 4.78 -1.40 10.11
N TYR A 49 6.05 -1.32 10.52
CA TYR A 49 6.98 -0.25 10.12
C TYR A 49 7.30 -0.32 8.62
N ALA A 50 7.51 -1.51 8.06
CA ALA A 50 7.72 -1.67 6.63
C ALA A 50 6.51 -1.17 5.82
N VAL A 51 5.29 -1.60 6.19
CA VAL A 51 4.07 -1.18 5.48
C VAL A 51 3.77 0.33 5.66
N ASN A 52 4.36 1.02 6.65
CA ASN A 52 4.23 2.47 6.76
C ASN A 52 4.68 3.19 5.48
N GLY A 53 5.67 2.68 4.74
CA GLY A 53 6.08 3.33 3.48
C GLY A 53 4.94 3.46 2.46
N PHE A 54 4.07 2.47 2.40
CA PHE A 54 2.86 2.50 1.57
C PHE A 54 1.79 3.44 2.18
N SER A 55 1.51 3.30 3.48
CA SER A 55 0.46 4.09 4.15
C SER A 55 0.76 5.59 4.22
N GLU A 56 2.01 5.96 4.50
CA GLU A 56 2.47 7.35 4.53
C GLU A 56 2.35 8.00 3.15
N LEU A 57 2.71 7.28 2.08
CA LEU A 57 2.51 7.76 0.71
C LEU A 57 1.04 8.04 0.40
N LEU A 58 0.13 7.12 0.76
CA LEU A 58 -1.30 7.35 0.51
C LEU A 58 -1.84 8.53 1.34
N ALA A 59 -1.34 8.74 2.56
CA ALA A 59 -1.66 9.92 3.35
C ALA A 59 -1.10 11.22 2.74
N GLU A 60 0.09 11.19 2.13
CA GLU A 60 0.65 12.33 1.38
C GLU A 60 -0.24 12.68 0.17
N VAL A 61 -0.77 11.69 -0.53
CA VAL A 61 -1.55 11.87 -1.77
C VAL A 61 -3.00 12.24 -1.50
N PHE A 62 -3.67 11.56 -0.57
CA PHE A 62 -5.10 11.72 -0.29
C PHE A 62 -5.39 12.52 0.99
N GLY A 63 -4.35 13.00 1.68
CA GLY A 63 -4.48 13.70 2.96
C GLY A 63 -4.65 12.75 4.15
N ALA A 64 -4.53 13.29 5.37
CA ALA A 64 -4.54 12.50 6.61
C ALA A 64 -5.90 11.83 6.89
N GLU A 65 -7.02 12.41 6.45
CA GLU A 65 -8.35 11.87 6.71
C GLU A 65 -8.75 10.79 5.69
N SER A 66 -8.49 11.03 4.40
CA SER A 66 -8.88 10.13 3.32
C SER A 66 -7.78 9.14 2.91
N GLY A 67 -6.51 9.41 3.22
CA GLY A 67 -5.39 8.52 2.91
C GLY A 67 -5.13 7.41 3.93
N ILE A 68 -5.81 7.45 5.07
CA ILE A 68 -5.62 6.49 6.17
C ILE A 68 -6.83 5.55 6.24
N GLY A 69 -6.59 4.29 5.89
CA GLY A 69 -7.56 3.20 5.98
C GLY A 69 -7.22 2.17 7.05
N ALA A 70 -8.14 1.23 7.29
CA ALA A 70 -7.86 0.06 8.13
C ALA A 70 -6.69 -0.73 7.56
N ARG A 71 -5.86 -1.34 8.42
CA ARG A 71 -4.62 -1.97 7.95
C ARG A 71 -4.29 -3.29 8.62
N SER A 72 -3.80 -4.23 7.81
CA SER A 72 -3.07 -5.42 8.25
C SER A 72 -1.67 -5.42 7.66
N ALA A 73 -0.68 -5.85 8.44
CA ALA A 73 0.71 -5.99 8.01
C ALA A 73 1.23 -7.34 8.51
N VAL A 74 1.59 -8.23 7.59
CA VAL A 74 1.93 -9.64 7.89
C VAL A 74 3.16 -10.10 7.13
N GLY A 75 3.84 -11.13 7.66
CA GLY A 75 4.91 -11.84 6.95
C GLY A 75 4.33 -12.92 6.02
N MET A 76 4.86 -13.02 4.80
CA MET A 76 4.42 -14.02 3.82
C MET A 76 5.55 -14.38 2.84
N MET A 77 5.64 -15.62 2.37
CA MET A 77 6.49 -15.94 1.22
C MET A 77 5.85 -15.40 -0.05
N LEU A 78 6.59 -14.56 -0.80
CA LEU A 78 6.04 -13.85 -1.96
C LEU A 78 6.59 -14.39 -3.30
N PRO A 79 5.80 -14.30 -4.40
CA PRO A 79 6.25 -14.67 -5.73
C PRO A 79 7.53 -13.94 -6.14
N GLN A 80 8.37 -14.61 -6.93
CA GLN A 80 9.63 -14.06 -7.45
C GLN A 80 10.58 -13.51 -6.37
N ASN A 81 10.36 -13.87 -5.10
CA ASN A 81 11.13 -13.38 -3.96
C ASN A 81 11.13 -11.84 -3.84
N ILE A 82 10.03 -11.17 -4.21
CA ILE A 82 9.89 -9.73 -4.02
C ILE A 82 9.84 -9.39 -2.52
N THR A 83 10.26 -8.17 -2.17
CA THR A 83 10.32 -7.72 -0.77
C THR A 83 8.94 -7.44 -0.17
N ALA A 84 8.03 -6.86 -0.95
CA ALA A 84 6.73 -6.42 -0.47
C ALA A 84 5.67 -6.58 -1.57
N GLU A 85 4.46 -6.92 -1.14
CA GLU A 85 3.24 -6.93 -1.95
C GLU A 85 2.13 -6.26 -1.14
N VAL A 86 1.28 -5.46 -1.79
CA VAL A 86 0.21 -4.72 -1.11
C VAL A 86 -1.08 -4.83 -1.90
N GLU A 87 -2.15 -5.16 -1.20
CA GLU A 87 -3.53 -5.07 -1.66
C GLU A 87 -4.22 -3.88 -0.99
N ALA A 88 -4.96 -3.08 -1.76
CA ALA A 88 -5.73 -1.96 -1.22
C ALA A 88 -7.16 -1.93 -1.78
N ILE A 89 -8.09 -1.48 -0.94
CA ILE A 89 -9.48 -1.20 -1.29
C ILE A 89 -9.69 0.31 -1.17
N PHE A 90 -10.23 0.91 -2.23
CA PHE A 90 -10.52 2.33 -2.30
C PHE A 90 -12.02 2.58 -2.41
N GLU A 91 -12.50 3.61 -1.73
CA GLU A 91 -13.81 4.19 -1.97
C GLU A 91 -13.73 5.05 -3.23
N ILE A 92 -14.79 4.98 -4.04
CA ILE A 92 -14.89 5.75 -5.29
C ILE A 92 -16.22 6.50 -5.36
N GLU A 93 -16.19 7.64 -6.02
CA GLU A 93 -17.35 8.41 -6.45
C GLU A 93 -17.42 8.41 -7.99
N ARG A 94 -18.65 8.42 -8.52
CA ARG A 94 -18.96 8.41 -9.95
C ARG A 94 -19.79 9.62 -10.33
#